data_AF-A0A954CAB6-F1
#
_entry.id   AF-A0A954CAB6-F1
#
_cell.length_a   1.000
_cell.length_b   1.000
_cell.length_c   1.000
_cell.angle_alpha   90.00
_cell.angle_beta   90.00
_cell.angle_gamma   90.00
#
_symmetry.space_group_name_H-M   'P 1'
#
loop_
_entity.id
_entity.type
_entity.pdbx_description
1 polymer ?
#
loop_
_entity_poly.entity_id
_entity_poly.type
_entity_poly.pdbx_seq_one_letter_code
_entity_poly.pdbx_strand_id
1 'polypeptide(L)'
;FNFCCGEFETLVRHRMPITSIVFSNAVFGWIKAGQHAGFGQRYYNVDFGRTDHAAVASAFGVKSWRVEDPADLPGVLRQALAHDGPTLIDVLSQPLHEAAAPVSEWVA
;
A
#
# COMPACT_ATOMS: atom_id res chain seq x y z
N PHE A 1 -5.98 -1.79 -3.00
CA PHE A 1 -6.61 -1.84 -1.66
C PHE A 1 -8.04 -1.29 -1.70
N ASN A 2 -8.24 0.02 -1.89
CA ASN A 2 -9.55 0.68 -1.70
C ASN A 2 -10.73 0.10 -2.50
N PHE A 3 -10.51 -0.45 -3.70
CA PHE A 3 -11.59 -1.01 -4.52
C PHE A 3 -12.17 -2.33 -4.00
N CYS A 4 -11.33 -3.20 -3.42
CA CYS A 4 -11.71 -4.60 -3.13
C CYS A 4 -11.25 -5.05 -1.74
N CYS A 5 -11.15 -4.13 -0.77
CA CYS A 5 -10.71 -4.50 0.59
C CYS A 5 -11.67 -5.47 1.30
N GLY A 6 -12.93 -5.59 0.85
CA GLY A 6 -13.86 -6.61 1.36
C GLY A 6 -13.37 -8.05 1.17
N GLU A 7 -12.49 -8.31 0.19
CA GLU A 7 -11.95 -9.66 -0.06
C GLU A 7 -11.02 -10.17 1.06
N PHE A 8 -10.61 -9.31 2.01
CA PHE A 8 -9.93 -9.78 3.22
C PHE A 8 -10.82 -10.70 4.06
N GLU A 9 -12.14 -10.54 4.03
CA GLU A 9 -13.09 -11.51 4.61
C GLU A 9 -12.91 -12.89 3.98
N THR A 10 -12.87 -12.95 2.64
CA THR A 10 -12.70 -14.19 1.88
C THR A 10 -11.41 -14.89 2.27
N LEU A 11 -10.30 -14.14 2.39
CA LEU A 11 -9.01 -14.67 2.80
C LEU A 11 -9.06 -15.33 4.19
N VAL A 12 -9.73 -14.69 5.13
CA VAL A 12 -9.88 -15.19 6.50
C VAL A 12 -10.78 -16.42 6.55
N ARG A 13 -11.96 -16.37 5.91
CA ARG A 13 -12.93 -17.49 5.88
C ARG A 13 -12.34 -18.75 5.25
N HIS A 14 -11.53 -18.61 4.22
CA HIS A 14 -10.85 -19.73 3.55
C HIS A 14 -9.46 -20.06 4.12
N ARG A 15 -8.99 -19.35 5.15
CA ARG A 15 -7.66 -19.53 5.76
C ARG A 15 -6.54 -19.49 4.72
N MET A 16 -6.64 -18.58 3.75
CA MET A 16 -5.67 -18.48 2.67
C MET A 16 -4.38 -17.83 3.20
N PRO A 17 -3.21 -18.48 3.08
CA PRO A 17 -1.94 -17.94 3.60
C PRO A 17 -1.34 -16.91 2.63
N ILE A 18 -2.10 -15.84 2.35
CA ILE A 18 -1.70 -14.76 1.44
C ILE A 18 -1.16 -13.59 2.26
N THR A 19 0.08 -13.19 1.99
CA THR A 19 0.69 -11.96 2.51
C THR A 19 0.46 -10.81 1.53
N SER A 20 -0.33 -9.82 1.94
CA SER A 20 -0.58 -8.59 1.17
C SER A 20 0.34 -7.47 1.64
N ILE A 21 0.92 -6.71 0.71
CA ILE A 21 1.73 -5.52 1.04
C ILE A 21 1.09 -4.32 0.36
N VAL A 22 0.77 -3.29 1.14
CA VAL A 22 0.21 -2.03 0.66
C VAL A 22 1.28 -0.95 0.77
N PHE A 23 1.64 -0.35 -0.35
CA PHE A 23 2.46 0.87 -0.35
C PHE A 23 1.55 2.09 -0.20
N SER A 24 1.41 2.57 1.02
CA SER A 24 0.50 3.66 1.41
C SER A 24 1.16 5.02 1.25
N ASN A 25 0.96 5.58 0.05
CA ASN A 25 1.49 6.88 -0.38
C ASN A 25 0.42 7.98 -0.49
N ALA A 26 -0.82 7.71 -0.09
CA ALA A 26 -1.94 8.64 -0.05
C ALA A 26 -2.26 9.36 -1.38
N VAL A 27 -1.88 8.78 -2.51
CA VAL A 27 -2.14 9.35 -3.84
C VAL A 27 -2.53 8.27 -4.85
N PHE A 28 -3.21 8.66 -5.93
CA PHE A 28 -3.19 7.86 -7.15
C PHE A 28 -1.84 8.03 -7.85
N GLY A 29 -0.83 7.30 -7.36
CA GLY A 29 0.59 7.54 -7.67
C GLY A 29 0.90 7.67 -9.16
N TRP A 30 0.42 6.74 -9.98
CA TRP A 30 0.63 6.78 -11.44
C TRP A 30 -0.06 7.97 -12.12
N ILE A 31 -1.29 8.28 -11.72
CA ILE A 31 -2.04 9.41 -12.29
C ILE A 31 -1.37 10.73 -11.89
N LYS A 32 -0.94 10.86 -10.63
CA LYS A 32 -0.24 12.04 -10.14
C LYS A 32 1.13 12.22 -10.80
N ALA A 33 1.89 11.14 -11.01
CA ALA A 33 3.14 11.18 -11.75
C ALA A 33 2.94 11.64 -13.21
N GLY A 34 1.89 11.15 -13.89
CA GLY A 34 1.52 11.64 -15.22
C GLY A 34 1.13 13.12 -15.24
N GLN A 35 0.36 13.58 -14.25
CA GLN A 35 0.02 15.01 -14.07
C GLN A 35 1.26 15.87 -13.79
N HIS A 36 2.23 15.35 -13.04
CA HIS A 36 3.50 16.00 -12.76
C HIS A 36 4.31 16.22 -14.04
N ALA A 37 4.58 15.15 -14.79
CA ALA A 37 5.42 15.18 -15.97
C ALA A 37 4.76 15.87 -17.18
N GLY A 38 3.47 15.61 -17.41
CA GLY A 38 2.78 16.01 -18.65
C GLY A 38 1.89 17.26 -18.56
N PHE A 39 1.55 17.73 -17.35
CA PHE A 39 0.50 18.75 -17.19
C PHE A 39 0.93 19.95 -16.33
N GLY A 40 2.24 20.18 -16.20
CA GLY A 40 2.80 21.32 -15.47
C GLY A 40 2.47 21.25 -13.98
N GLN A 41 2.52 20.06 -13.39
CA GLN A 41 2.23 19.82 -11.96
C GLN A 41 0.82 20.24 -11.52
N ARG A 42 -0.14 20.31 -12.45
CA ARG A 42 -1.55 20.58 -12.14
C ARG A 42 -2.23 19.29 -11.69
N TYR A 43 -2.37 19.12 -10.39
CA TYR A 43 -2.99 17.94 -9.81
C TYR A 43 -4.51 18.06 -9.74
N TYR A 44 -5.22 16.98 -10.10
CA TYR A 44 -6.68 16.95 -10.09
C TYR A 44 -7.21 15.61 -9.59
N ASN A 45 -7.89 15.60 -8.44
CA ASN A 45 -8.53 14.43 -7.81
C ASN A 45 -7.58 13.22 -7.61
N VAL A 46 -6.31 13.48 -7.29
CA VAL A 46 -5.28 12.43 -7.09
C VAL A 46 -4.73 12.36 -5.67
N ASP A 47 -5.11 13.29 -4.79
CA ASP A 47 -4.63 13.41 -3.42
C ASP A 47 -5.68 12.91 -2.43
N PHE A 48 -5.24 12.12 -1.44
CA PHE A 48 -6.08 11.54 -0.41
C PHE A 48 -5.54 11.81 0.99
N GLY A 49 -6.40 11.65 2.00
CA GLY A 49 -5.95 11.48 3.38
C GLY A 49 -5.21 10.15 3.57
N ARG A 50 -4.41 10.05 4.64
CA ARG A 50 -3.80 8.78 5.02
C ARG A 50 -4.84 7.85 5.64
N THR A 51 -4.97 6.67 5.07
CA THR A 51 -5.77 5.57 5.61
C THR A 51 -4.85 4.62 6.40
N ASP A 52 -5.37 4.09 7.51
CA ASP A 52 -4.76 2.95 8.19
C ASP A 52 -5.27 1.66 7.57
N HIS A 53 -4.55 1.16 6.56
CA HIS A 53 -4.97 -0.05 5.83
C HIS A 53 -4.79 -1.30 6.70
N ALA A 54 -3.83 -1.28 7.64
CA ALA A 54 -3.63 -2.35 8.62
C ALA A 54 -4.85 -2.46 9.53
N ALA A 55 -5.35 -1.35 10.08
CA ALA A 55 -6.56 -1.34 10.90
C ALA A 55 -7.79 -1.86 10.11
N VAL A 56 -7.96 -1.45 8.86
CA VAL A 56 -9.05 -1.94 8.00
C VAL A 56 -8.95 -3.46 7.79
N ALA A 57 -7.76 -3.98 7.48
CA ALA A 57 -7.56 -5.42 7.31
C ALA A 57 -7.74 -6.19 8.62
N SER A 58 -7.29 -5.63 9.75
CA SER A 58 -7.49 -6.19 11.09
C SER A 58 -8.96 -6.32 11.44
N ALA A 59 -9.82 -5.40 10.98
CA ALA A 59 -11.26 -5.48 11.21
C ALA A 59 -11.91 -6.70 10.51
N PHE A 60 -11.31 -7.20 9.42
CA PHE A 60 -11.71 -8.45 8.77
C PHE A 60 -11.10 -9.71 9.42
N GLY A 61 -10.20 -9.56 10.38
CA GLY A 61 -9.50 -10.67 11.05
C GLY A 61 -8.13 -11.01 10.46
N VAL A 62 -7.60 -10.19 9.55
CA VAL A 62 -6.26 -10.38 8.98
C VAL A 62 -5.20 -9.91 9.98
N LYS A 63 -4.17 -10.74 10.21
CA LYS A 63 -3.03 -10.32 11.03
C LYS A 63 -2.26 -9.24 10.28
N SER A 64 -2.19 -8.04 10.84
CA SER A 64 -1.65 -6.89 10.13
C SER A 64 -0.64 -6.08 10.93
N TRP A 65 0.21 -5.37 10.19
CA TRP A 65 1.21 -4.45 10.71
C TRP A 65 1.22 -3.18 9.88
N ARG A 66 1.57 -2.08 10.54
CA ARG A 66 1.85 -0.80 9.89
C ARG A 66 3.33 -0.48 10.09
N VAL A 67 4.01 -0.12 9.02
CA VAL A 67 5.45 0.18 8.99
C VAL A 67 5.61 1.66 8.64
N GLU A 68 5.99 2.45 9.63
CA GLU A 68 6.25 3.89 9.45
C GLU A 68 7.74 4.19 9.29
N ASP A 69 8.60 3.41 9.96
CA ASP A 69 10.06 3.44 9.78
C ASP A 69 10.51 2.29 8.86
N PRO A 70 11.19 2.57 7.72
CA PRO A 70 11.75 1.55 6.85
C PRO A 70 12.67 0.53 7.56
N ALA A 71 13.32 0.91 8.66
CA ALA A 71 14.17 0.02 9.44
C ALA A 71 13.41 -1.14 10.10
N ASP A 72 12.10 -0.98 10.33
CA ASP A 72 11.25 -2.01 10.93
C ASP A 72 10.78 -3.04 9.90
N LEU A 73 10.80 -2.70 8.61
CA LEU A 73 10.26 -3.53 7.53
C LEU A 73 10.86 -4.95 7.50
N PRO A 74 12.18 -5.17 7.64
CA PRO A 74 12.73 -6.53 7.68
C PRO A 74 12.20 -7.36 8.85
N GLY A 75 11.97 -6.73 10.01
CA GLY A 75 11.40 -7.40 11.18
C GLY A 75 9.95 -7.82 10.94
N VAL A 76 9.15 -6.89 10.43
CA VAL A 76 7.73 -7.12 10.13
C VAL A 76 7.55 -8.15 9.02
N LEU A 77 8.36 -8.12 7.96
CA LEU A 77 8.32 -9.13 6.89
C LEU A 77 8.57 -10.53 7.42
N ARG A 78 9.55 -10.72 8.32
CA ARG A 78 9.80 -12.03 8.95
C ARG A 78 8.58 -12.50 9.76
N GLN A 79 7.96 -11.60 10.52
CA GLN A 79 6.76 -11.93 11.31
C GLN A 79 5.57 -12.30 10.42
N ALA A 80 5.35 -11.55 9.33
CA ALA A 80 4.24 -11.78 8.42
C ALA A 80 4.38 -13.11 7.66
N LEU A 81 5.59 -13.43 7.20
CA LEU A 81 5.88 -14.68 6.49
C LEU A 81 5.89 -15.91 7.41
N ALA A 82 6.14 -15.72 8.70
CA ALA A 82 6.08 -16.80 9.70
C ALA A 82 4.66 -17.07 10.22
N HIS A 83 3.68 -16.24 9.88
CA HIS A 83 2.29 -16.42 10.30
C HIS A 83 1.58 -17.45 9.41
N ASP A 84 0.95 -18.44 10.05
CA ASP A 84 0.12 -19.44 9.36
C ASP A 84 -1.30 -18.91 9.14
N GLY A 85 -1.43 -17.99 8.19
CA GLY A 85 -2.70 -17.32 7.88
C GLY A 85 -2.53 -16.09 6.97
N PRO A 86 -3.63 -15.41 6.62
CA PRO A 86 -3.56 -14.20 5.84
C PRO A 86 -2.90 -13.08 6.63
N THR A 87 -2.03 -12.33 5.96
CA THR A 87 -1.35 -11.18 6.55
C THR A 87 -1.44 -9.92 5.69
N LEU A 88 -1.33 -8.76 6.33
CA LEU A 88 -1.18 -7.49 5.63
C LEU A 88 -0.09 -6.60 6.26
N ILE A 89 0.77 -6.04 5.41
CA ILE A 89 1.75 -5.03 5.81
C ILE A 89 1.39 -3.72 5.11
N ASP A 90 1.03 -2.70 5.89
CA ASP A 90 0.80 -1.34 5.43
C ASP A 90 2.10 -0.53 5.55
N VAL A 91 2.79 -0.31 4.44
CA VAL A 91 4.08 0.39 4.40
C VAL A 91 3.83 1.84 4.01
N LEU A 92 4.09 2.77 4.94
CA LEU A 92 4.04 4.18 4.60
C LEU A 92 5.18 4.50 3.65
N SER A 93 4.83 5.12 2.53
CA SER A 93 5.81 5.54 1.54
C SER A 93 5.56 6.98 1.11
N GLN A 94 6.57 7.57 0.51
CA GLN A 94 6.46 8.85 -0.16
C GLN A 94 5.57 8.73 -1.41
N PRO A 95 4.94 9.83 -1.86
CA PRO A 95 4.26 9.89 -3.15
C PRO A 95 5.17 9.49 -4.31
N LEU A 96 4.64 8.79 -5.32
CA LEU A 96 5.43 8.28 -6.44
C LEU A 96 6.14 9.40 -7.23
N HIS A 97 5.47 10.53 -7.47
CA HIS A 97 6.04 11.68 -8.19
C HIS A 97 7.22 12.37 -7.46
N GLU A 98 7.48 12.01 -6.20
CA GLU A 98 8.64 12.48 -5.41
C GLU A 98 9.68 11.37 -5.23
N ALA A 99 9.42 10.16 -5.73
CA ALA A 99 10.32 9.03 -5.61
C ALA A 99 11.39 9.10 -6.69
N ALA A 100 12.65 8.91 -6.31
CA ALA A 100 13.76 8.69 -7.25
C ALA A 100 13.75 7.25 -7.78
N ALA A 101 12.63 6.82 -8.37
CA ALA A 101 12.51 5.48 -8.91
C ALA A 101 13.45 5.33 -10.13
N PRO A 102 14.22 4.24 -10.24
CA PRO A 102 15.18 4.04 -11.34
C PRO A 102 14.48 3.60 -12.64
N VAL A 103 13.29 4.12 -12.89
CA VAL A 103 12.49 3.85 -14.09
C VAL A 103 12.39 5.14 -14.91
N SER A 104 12.48 5.02 -16.22
CA SER A 104 12.32 6.17 -17.12
C SER A 104 10.97 6.83 -16.90
N GLU A 105 10.96 8.17 -16.86
CA GLU A 105 9.70 8.92 -16.96
C GLU A 105 8.97 8.46 -18.22
N TRP A 106 7.70 8.11 -18.07
CA TRP A 106 6.85 7.80 -19.20
C TRP A 106 6.60 9.10 -19.95
N VAL A 107 7.37 9.31 -21.02
CA VAL A 107 7.11 10.35 -22.01
C VAL A 107 5.93 9.87 -22.83
N ALA A 108 4.75 10.44 -22.56
CA ALA A 108 3.56 10.27 -23.40
C ALA A 108 3.63 11.19 -24.62
#